data_AF-A0A537ZEL1-F1
#
_entry.id   AF-A0A537ZEL1-F1
#
_cell.length_a   1.000
_cell.length_b   1.000
_cell.length_c   1.000
_cell.angle_alpha   90.00
_cell.angle_beta   90.00
_cell.angle_gamma   90.00
#
_symmetry.space_group_name_H-M   'P 1'
#
loop_
_entity.id
_entity.type
_entity.pdbx_description
1 polymer ?
#
loop_
_entity_poly.entity_id
_entity_poly.type
_entity_poly.pdbx_seq_one_letter_code
_entity_poly.pdbx_strand_id
1 'polypeptide(L)'
;MTEDDRSARTERLLISRLDALARTAASLPHAETERLVELATVATMRAVALDLIGAERAEGIWREAHGRHPAIRRVELPARIAA
;
A
#
# COMPACT_ATOMS: atom_id res chain seq x y z
N MET A 1 0.43 -18.24 -16.01
CA MET A 1 0.25 -17.02 -15.19
C MET A 1 1.24 -16.01 -15.71
N THR A 2 0.75 -14.96 -16.34
CA THR A 2 1.59 -13.91 -16.95
C THR A 2 2.09 -12.93 -15.89
N GLU A 3 3.02 -12.05 -16.25
CA GLU A 3 3.44 -10.94 -15.39
C GLU A 3 2.27 -10.02 -15.05
N ASP A 4 1.37 -9.80 -16.02
CA ASP A 4 0.13 -9.03 -15.83
C ASP A 4 -0.80 -9.68 -14.79
N ASP A 5 -0.98 -11.00 -14.83
CA ASP A 5 -1.79 -11.72 -13.83
C ASP A 5 -1.21 -11.57 -12.42
N ARG A 6 0.13 -11.59 -12.29
CA ARG A 6 0.83 -11.43 -11.01
C ARG A 6 0.70 -10.00 -10.49
N SER A 7 0.81 -9.01 -11.38
CA SER A 7 0.66 -7.59 -11.05
C SER A 7 -0.76 -7.28 -10.58
N ALA A 8 -1.76 -7.72 -11.33
CA ALA A 8 -3.18 -7.57 -10.97
C ALA A 8 -3.53 -8.25 -9.64
N ARG A 9 -2.92 -9.40 -9.35
CA ARG A 9 -3.08 -10.08 -8.05
C ARG A 9 -2.49 -9.26 -6.91
N THR A 10 -1.30 -8.68 -7.10
CA THR A 10 -0.64 -7.86 -6.09
C THR A 10 -1.40 -6.57 -5.83
N GLU A 11 -1.94 -5.95 -6.88
CA GLU A 11 -2.85 -4.79 -6.78
C GLU A 11 -4.07 -5.10 -5.91
N ARG A 12 -4.81 -6.17 -6.21
CA ARG A 12 -5.98 -6.58 -5.41
C ARG A 12 -5.62 -6.85 -3.95
N LEU A 13 -4.46 -7.47 -3.71
CA LEU A 13 -3.98 -7.73 -2.36
C LEU A 13 -3.64 -6.45 -1.60
N LEU A 14 -3.01 -5.49 -2.27
CA LEU A 14 -2.67 -4.19 -1.69
C LEU A 14 -3.94 -3.42 -1.31
N ILE A 15 -4.92 -3.33 -2.21
CA ILE A 15 -6.21 -2.69 -1.95
C ILE A 15 -6.89 -3.32 -0.73
N SER A 16 -7.03 -4.65 -0.72
CA SER A 16 -7.67 -5.39 0.37
C SER A 16 -6.98 -5.14 1.72
N ARG A 17 -5.64 -5.08 1.73
CA ARG A 17 -4.87 -4.82 2.94
C ARG A 17 -5.02 -3.40 3.46
N LEU A 18 -5.01 -2.39 2.58
CA LEU A 18 -5.23 -1.01 2.99
C LEU A 18 -6.65 -0.79 3.53
N ASP A 19 -7.65 -1.45 2.95
CA ASP A 19 -9.02 -1.41 3.48
C ASP A 19 -9.13 -2.04 4.86
N ALA A 20 -8.47 -3.19 5.07
CA ALA A 20 -8.42 -3.83 6.37
C ALA A 20 -7.69 -2.94 7.39
N LEU A 21 -6.56 -2.35 7.00
CA LEU A 21 -5.80 -1.41 7.81
C LEU A 21 -6.65 -0.21 8.23
N ALA A 22 -7.37 0.41 7.30
CA ALA A 22 -8.28 1.52 7.60
C ALA A 22 -9.34 1.16 8.65
N ARG A 23 -9.94 -0.02 8.52
CA ARG A 23 -10.95 -0.51 9.48
C ARG A 23 -10.34 -0.70 10.87
N THR A 24 -9.15 -1.29 10.96
CA THR A 24 -8.46 -1.51 12.22
C THR A 24 -7.97 -0.19 12.83
N ALA A 25 -7.45 0.72 12.02
CA ALA A 25 -6.97 2.03 12.43
C ALA A 25 -8.08 2.88 13.09
N ALA A 26 -9.33 2.71 12.66
CA ALA A 26 -10.47 3.42 13.24
C ALA A 26 -10.77 3.04 14.71
N SER A 27 -10.28 1.88 15.17
CA SER A 27 -10.49 1.38 16.53
C SER A 27 -9.23 1.35 17.40
N LEU A 28 -8.09 1.81 16.88
CA LEU A 28 -6.80 1.74 17.57
C LEU A 28 -6.30 3.11 18.04
N PRO A 29 -5.44 3.15 19.09
CA PRO A 29 -4.69 4.35 19.44
C PRO A 29 -3.82 4.82 18.27
N HIS A 30 -3.67 6.14 18.13
CA HIS A 30 -2.95 6.76 17.00
C HIS A 30 -1.53 6.20 16.77
N ALA A 31 -0.77 5.94 17.84
CA ALA A 31 0.58 5.37 17.74
C ALA A 31 0.60 3.96 17.11
N GLU A 32 -0.43 3.16 17.34
CA GLU A 32 -0.52 1.81 16.77
C GLU A 32 -0.96 1.85 15.30
N THR A 33 -1.85 2.79 14.96
CA THR A 33 -2.20 3.10 13.57
C THR A 33 -0.97 3.53 12.76
N GLU A 34 -0.15 4.45 13.28
CA GLU A 34 1.08 4.89 12.61
C GLU A 34 2.02 3.71 12.32
N ARG A 35 2.22 2.82 13.31
CA ARG A 35 3.07 1.64 13.14
C ARG A 35 2.56 0.69 12.06
N LEU A 36 1.25 0.47 12.00
CA LEU A 36 0.65 -0.39 10.96
C LEU A 36 0.74 0.24 9.57
N VAL A 37 0.60 1.56 9.49
CA VAL A 37 0.78 2.34 8.25
C VAL A 37 2.24 2.29 7.77
N GLU A 38 3.22 2.39 8.67
CA GLU A 38 4.64 2.22 8.35
C GLU A 38 4.93 0.83 7.78
N LEU A 39 4.40 -0.23 8.42
CA LEU A 39 4.57 -1.61 7.94
C LEU A 39 3.95 -1.80 6.55
N ALA A 40 2.76 -1.26 6.31
CA ALA A 40 2.11 -1.31 5.00
C ALA A 40 2.92 -0.54 3.94
N THR A 41 3.55 0.58 4.33
CA THR A 41 4.42 1.38 3.46
C THR A 41 5.63 0.57 3.02
N VAL A 42 6.36 -0.04 3.98
CA VAL A 42 7.54 -0.88 3.70
C VAL A 42 7.17 -2.08 2.82
N ALA A 43 6.03 -2.73 3.09
CA ALA A 43 5.55 -3.86 2.27
C ALA A 43 5.24 -3.41 0.84
N THR A 44 4.66 -2.22 0.66
CA THR A 44 4.37 -1.65 -0.67
C THR A 44 5.67 -1.32 -1.40
N MET A 45 6.64 -0.68 -0.75
CA MET A 45 7.96 -0.40 -1.32
C MET A 45 8.66 -1.68 -1.78
N ARG A 46 8.57 -2.75 -0.98
CA ARG A 46 9.14 -4.05 -1.34
C ARG A 46 8.43 -4.69 -2.54
N ALA A 47 7.11 -4.56 -2.64
CA ALA A 47 6.36 -5.04 -3.79
C ALA A 47 6.77 -4.31 -5.08
N VAL A 48 6.99 -2.99 -4.99
CA VAL A 48 7.51 -2.18 -6.11
C VAL A 48 8.93 -2.58 -6.49
N ALA A 49 9.82 -2.73 -5.50
CA ALA A 49 11.22 -3.12 -5.75
C ALA A 49 11.37 -4.52 -6.37
N LEU A 50 10.38 -5.40 -6.17
CA LEU A 50 10.33 -6.74 -6.75
C LEU A 50 9.55 -6.80 -8.07
N ASP A 51 9.23 -5.65 -8.68
CA ASP A 51 8.41 -5.50 -9.88
C ASP A 51 7.05 -6.25 -9.80
N LEU A 52 6.52 -6.42 -8.59
CA LEU A 52 5.21 -7.05 -8.37
C LEU A 52 4.07 -6.07 -8.63
N ILE A 53 4.34 -4.77 -8.59
CA ILE A 53 3.42 -3.69 -8.93
C ILE A 53 4.23 -2.44 -9.31
N GLY A 54 3.76 -1.66 -10.29
CA GLY A 54 4.41 -0.39 -10.65
C GLY A 54 4.24 0.68 -9.57
N ALA A 55 5.24 1.54 -9.40
CA ALA A 55 5.24 2.62 -8.42
C ALA A 55 4.02 3.55 -8.57
N GLU A 56 3.75 4.02 -9.78
CA GLU A 56 2.61 4.91 -10.06
C GLU A 56 1.26 4.29 -9.67
N ARG A 57 1.10 2.99 -9.95
CA ARG A 57 -0.12 2.25 -9.60
C ARG A 57 -0.24 2.06 -8.10
N ALA A 58 0.85 1.72 -7.42
CA ALA A 58 0.88 1.63 -5.97
C ALA A 58 0.55 2.97 -5.30
N GLU A 59 1.08 4.09 -5.79
CA GLU A 59 0.75 5.43 -5.31
C GLU A 59 -0.72 5.79 -5.54
N GLY A 60 -1.28 5.41 -6.71
CA GLY A 60 -2.70 5.56 -7.00
C GLY A 60 -3.58 4.87 -5.95
N ILE A 61 -3.24 3.62 -5.62
CA ILE A 61 -3.95 2.82 -4.59
C ILE A 61 -3.86 3.50 -3.21
N TRP A 62 -2.69 4.01 -2.83
CA TRP A 62 -2.53 4.73 -1.56
C TRP A 62 -3.31 6.05 -1.53
N ARG A 63 -3.35 6.78 -2.64
CA ARG A 63 -4.13 8.03 -2.77
C ARG A 63 -5.63 7.77 -2.64
N GLU A 64 -6.14 6.71 -3.27
CA GLU A 64 -7.53 6.28 -3.15
C GLU A 64 -7.86 5.81 -1.73
N ALA A 65 -6.97 5.06 -1.09
CA ALA A 65 -7.13 4.64 0.30
C ALA A 65 -7.19 5.83 1.25
N HIS A 66 -6.28 6.81 1.11
CA HIS A 66 -6.30 8.05 1.89
C HIS A 66 -7.58 8.87 1.66
N GLY A 67 -8.04 8.98 0.41
CA GLY A 67 -9.27 9.69 0.07
C GLY A 67 -10.52 9.08 0.74
N ARG A 68 -10.55 7.75 0.91
CA ARG A 68 -11.62 7.05 1.63
C ARG A 68 -11.41 7.05 3.15
N HIS A 69 -10.16 7.06 3.60
CA HIS A 69 -9.76 6.91 5.00
C HIS A 69 -8.59 7.85 5.33
N PRO A 70 -8.85 9.07 5.82
CA PRO A 70 -7.80 10.07 6.10
C PRO A 70 -6.75 9.63 7.13
N ALA A 71 -7.09 8.67 7.99
CA ALA A 71 -6.18 8.06 8.96
C ALA A 71 -5.03 7.26 8.30
N ILE A 72 -5.21 6.82 7.06
CA ILE A 72 -4.12 6.28 6.25
C ILE A 72 -3.40 7.48 5.66
N ARG A 73 -2.16 7.76 6.08
CA ARG A 73 -1.38 8.85 5.49
C ARG A 73 -1.10 8.60 4.00
N ARG A 74 -0.93 9.68 3.25
CA ARG A 74 -0.38 9.60 1.90
C ARG A 74 1.11 9.23 1.98
N VAL A 75 1.56 8.40 1.06
CA VAL A 75 2.96 8.02 0.91
C VAL A 75 3.41 8.26 -0.52
N GLU A 76 4.64 8.77 -0.63
CA GLU A 76 5.36 8.88 -1.89
C GLU A 76 6.26 7.65 -1.98
N LEU A 77 6.10 6.87 -3.05
CA LEU A 77 6.85 5.63 -3.22
C LEU A 77 7.99 5.90 -4.20
N PRO A 78 9.23 5.47 -3.89
CA PRO A 78 10.34 5.67 -4.82
C PRO A 78 10.03 4.96 -6.15
N ALA A 79 10.27 5.65 -7.26
CA ALA A 79 9.94 5.19 -8.60
C ALA A 79 10.64 3.88 -9.01
N ARG A 80 11.68 3.48 -8.28
CA ARG A 80 12.35 2.16 -8.28
C ARG A 80 13.41 2.19 -7.19
N ILE A 81 13.52 1.14 -6.38
CA ILE A 81 14.76 0.91 -5.63
C ILE A 81 15.64 0.12 -6.60
N ALA A 82 16.59 0.81 -7.22
CA ALA A 82 17.63 0.14 -8.01
C ALA A 82 18.38 -0.81 -7.06
N ALA A 83 18.32 -2.10 -7.34
CA ALA A 83 19.17 -3.12 -6.74
C ALA A 83 20.44 -3.28 -7.59
#